data_AF-A0A1F7QNR5-F1
#
_entry.id   AF-A0A1F7QNR5-F1
#
_cell.length_a   1.000
_cell.length_b   1.000
_cell.length_c   1.000
_cell.angle_alpha   90.00
_cell.angle_beta   90.00
_cell.angle_gamma   90.00
#
_symmetry.space_group_name_H-M   'P 1'
#
loop_
_entity.id
_entity.type
_entity.pdbx_description
1 polymer ?
#
loop_
_entity_poly.entity_id
_entity_poly.type
_entity_poly.pdbx_seq_one_letter_code
_entity_poly.pdbx_strand_id
1 'polypeptide(L)'
;MLQNYALWQYGPVARKIQEPITSQFQFFHIQFPWYRIVIALLSAAIIGALWLFLKYGKYGIWIRATTQDRIMASAMGIPVPLVHTGVFAIGSAMAAASGVLFGPLVGVNHTMGLDWILKAFIVVVVGGMGNLGGSILASLFVSLLEAFASLWVSPAQAVIVSFVVLILTLLFRPTGLFVPTPK
;
A
#
# COMPACT_ATOMS: atom_id res chain seq x y z
N MET A 1 23.21 -9.98 4.15
CA MET A 1 24.09 -9.35 5.16
C MET A 1 23.30 -8.55 6.21
N LEU A 2 22.55 -7.50 5.82
CA LEU A 2 21.73 -6.71 6.76
C LEU A 2 20.70 -7.53 7.56
N GLN A 3 20.08 -8.53 6.93
CA GLN A 3 19.09 -9.39 7.59
C GLN A 3 19.70 -10.31 8.65
N ASN A 4 20.89 -10.86 8.38
CA ASN A 4 21.63 -11.67 9.37
C ASN A 4 22.13 -10.81 10.54
N TYR A 5 22.47 -9.55 10.28
CA TYR A 5 22.81 -8.59 11.33
C TYR A 5 21.59 -8.24 12.20
N ALA A 6 20.43 -8.01 11.58
CA ALA A 6 19.17 -7.78 12.30
C ALA A 6 18.75 -8.98 13.15
N LEU A 7 18.95 -10.20 12.65
CA LEU A 7 18.72 -11.46 13.38
C LEU A 7 19.60 -11.56 14.64
N TRP A 8 20.86 -11.16 14.53
CA TRP A 8 21.80 -11.17 15.64
C TRP A 8 21.41 -10.15 16.73
N GLN A 9 20.87 -8.98 16.35
CA GLN A 9 20.57 -7.90 17.29
C GLN A 9 19.14 -7.91 17.86
N TYR A 10 18.15 -8.36 17.09
CA TYR A 10 16.73 -8.36 17.50
C TYR A 10 16.18 -9.76 17.83
N GLY A 11 16.92 -10.81 17.49
CA GLY A 11 16.52 -12.20 17.68
C GLY A 11 15.54 -12.72 16.62
N PRO A 12 15.34 -14.05 16.53
CA PRO A 12 14.49 -14.67 15.51
C PRO A 12 12.99 -14.60 15.81
N VAL A 13 12.60 -14.25 17.03
CA VAL A 13 11.20 -14.30 17.50
C VAL A 13 10.47 -13.00 17.13
N ALA A 14 9.33 -13.13 16.44
CA ALA A 14 8.48 -12.00 16.10
C ALA A 14 8.01 -11.27 17.38
N ARG A 15 8.38 -10.00 17.51
CA ARG A 15 7.92 -9.17 18.63
C ARG A 15 6.63 -8.48 18.22
N LYS A 16 5.55 -8.77 18.96
CA LYS A 16 4.31 -8.00 18.86
C LYS A 16 4.51 -6.69 19.62
N ILE A 17 4.49 -5.58 18.90
CA ILE A 17 4.46 -4.25 19.50
C ILE A 17 3.11 -4.15 20.21
N GLN A 18 3.11 -3.77 21.49
CA GLN A 18 1.88 -3.61 22.25
C GLN A 18 1.00 -2.56 21.58
N GLU A 19 -0.28 -2.87 21.42
CA GLU A 19 -1.25 -1.97 20.80
C GLU A 19 -1.37 -0.69 21.67
N PRO A 20 -1.09 0.51 21.12
CA PRO A 20 -1.13 1.76 21.89
C PRO A 20 -2.50 2.06 22.51
N ILE A 21 -3.58 1.44 21.98
CA ILE A 21 -4.95 1.58 22.46
C ILE A 21 -5.51 0.18 22.70
N THR A 22 -5.51 -0.26 23.96
CA THR A 22 -5.99 -1.58 24.39
C THR A 22 -7.50 -1.62 24.67
N SER A 23 -8.24 -0.54 24.37
CA SER A 23 -9.69 -0.52 24.58
C SER A 23 -10.40 -1.45 23.59
N GLN A 24 -11.18 -2.39 24.14
CA GLN A 24 -11.95 -3.37 23.37
C GLN A 24 -13.43 -3.00 23.47
N PHE A 25 -14.13 -2.92 22.34
CA PHE A 25 -15.57 -2.69 22.33
C PHE A 25 -16.26 -4.06 22.16
N GLN A 26 -17.09 -4.45 23.12
CA GLN A 26 -17.90 -5.66 23.01
C GLN A 26 -19.22 -5.28 22.33
N PHE A 27 -19.36 -5.63 21.06
CA PHE A 27 -20.66 -5.57 20.39
C PHE A 27 -21.21 -6.99 20.24
N PHE A 28 -22.37 -7.21 20.87
CA PHE A 28 -23.15 -8.44 20.86
C PHE A 28 -22.44 -9.68 21.41
N HIS A 29 -21.45 -10.26 20.71
CA HIS A 29 -20.59 -11.39 21.15
C HIS A 29 -19.23 -11.44 20.42
N ILE A 30 -18.85 -10.39 19.69
CA ILE A 30 -17.60 -10.32 18.94
C ILE A 30 -16.73 -9.22 19.56
N GLN A 31 -15.54 -9.59 20.05
CA GLN A 31 -14.57 -8.63 20.56
C GLN A 31 -13.91 -7.93 19.38
N PHE A 32 -14.24 -6.65 19.16
CA PHE A 32 -13.57 -5.83 18.14
C PHE A 32 -12.57 -4.88 18.82
N PRO A 33 -11.26 -5.00 18.53
CA PRO A 33 -10.26 -4.05 19.01
C PRO A 33 -10.51 -2.66 18.40
N TRP A 34 -10.59 -1.62 19.24
CA TRP A 34 -10.74 -0.23 18.79
C TRP A 34 -9.62 0.17 17.81
N TYR A 35 -8.42 -0.39 18.02
CA TYR A 35 -7.24 -0.16 17.21
C TYR A 35 -7.46 -0.43 15.71
N ARG A 36 -8.23 -1.46 15.33
CA ARG A 36 -8.52 -1.76 13.90
C ARG A 36 -9.36 -0.67 13.23
N ILE A 37 -10.32 -0.11 13.97
CA ILE A 37 -11.20 0.96 13.48
C ILE A 37 -10.40 2.25 13.32
N VAL A 38 -9.55 2.57 14.31
CA VAL A 38 -8.67 3.75 14.26
C VAL A 38 -7.70 3.67 13.08
N ILE A 39 -7.07 2.52 12.84
CA ILE A 39 -6.17 2.35 11.69
C ILE A 39 -6.94 2.49 10.38
N ALA A 40 -8.13 1.89 10.25
CA ALA A 40 -8.94 2.00 9.05
C ALA A 40 -9.30 3.47 8.75
N LEU A 41 -9.72 4.22 9.77
CA LEU A 41 -10.07 5.63 9.66
C LEU A 41 -8.84 6.49 9.32
N LEU A 42 -7.71 6.25 9.98
CA LEU A 42 -6.46 6.96 9.69
C LEU A 42 -5.94 6.65 8.27
N SER A 43 -6.05 5.40 7.83
CA SER A 43 -5.64 4.98 6.48
C SER A 43 -6.53 5.66 5.43
N ALA A 44 -7.84 5.68 5.65
CA ALA A 44 -8.77 6.42 4.80
C ALA A 44 -8.48 7.92 4.80
N ALA A 45 -8.11 8.50 5.95
CA ALA A 45 -7.73 9.91 6.05
C ALA A 45 -6.43 10.21 5.28
N ILE A 46 -5.42 9.35 5.36
CA ILE A 46 -4.15 9.51 4.60
C ILE A 46 -4.42 9.42 3.09
N ILE A 47 -5.21 8.44 2.66
CA ILE A 47 -5.60 8.29 1.26
C ILE A 47 -6.40 9.51 0.78
N GLY A 48 -7.36 9.97 1.58
CA GLY A 48 -8.17 11.14 1.29
C GLY A 48 -7.34 12.42 1.22
N ALA A 49 -6.39 12.61 2.14
CA ALA A 49 -5.47 13.73 2.15
C ALA A 49 -4.58 13.73 0.91
N LEU A 50 -4.03 12.58 0.51
CA LEU A 50 -3.25 12.46 -0.73
C LEU A 50 -4.10 12.79 -1.96
N TRP A 51 -5.33 12.26 -2.02
CA TRP A 51 -6.23 12.52 -3.13
C TRP A 51 -6.59 14.01 -3.25
N LEU A 52 -6.87 14.66 -2.11
CA LEU A 52 -7.13 16.11 -2.05
C LEU A 52 -5.90 16.91 -2.48
N PHE A 53 -4.71 16.53 -1.98
CA PHE A 53 -3.43 17.16 -2.33
C PHE A 53 -3.14 17.07 -3.83
N LEU A 54 -3.37 15.90 -4.43
CA LEU A 54 -3.18 15.70 -5.87
C LEU A 54 -4.23 16.46 -6.68
N LYS A 55 -5.50 16.45 -6.26
CA LYS A 55 -6.60 17.05 -7.03
C LYS A 55 -6.60 18.58 -6.97
N TYR A 56 -6.43 19.16 -5.80
CA TYR A 56 -6.58 20.61 -5.56
C TYR A 56 -5.24 21.35 -5.39
N GLY A 57 -4.14 20.66 -5.10
CA GLY A 57 -2.84 21.28 -4.89
C GLY A 57 -2.15 21.73 -6.19
N LYS A 58 -1.45 22.87 -6.14
CA LYS A 58 -0.59 23.35 -7.25
C LYS A 58 0.49 22.34 -7.63
N TYR A 59 1.07 21.67 -6.63
CA TYR A 59 2.02 20.58 -6.84
C TYR A 59 1.39 19.37 -7.57
N GLY A 60 0.11 19.07 -7.33
CA GLY A 60 -0.61 18.01 -8.05
C GLY A 60 -0.75 18.29 -9.55
N ILE A 61 -0.89 19.56 -9.95
CA ILE A 61 -0.90 19.97 -11.36
C ILE A 61 0.47 19.73 -11.99
N TRP A 62 1.55 20.10 -11.29
CA TRP A 62 2.92 19.88 -11.76
C TRP A 62 3.22 18.40 -11.95
N ILE A 63 2.80 17.55 -11.00
CA ILE A 63 2.95 16.09 -11.10
C ILE A 63 2.25 15.57 -12.37
N ARG A 64 0.98 15.94 -12.58
CA ARG A 64 0.23 15.51 -13.78
C ARG A 64 0.86 16.01 -15.09
N ALA A 65 1.36 17.25 -15.12
CA ALA A 65 2.05 17.80 -16.27
C ALA A 65 3.34 17.01 -16.58
N THR A 66 4.14 16.71 -15.55
CA THR A 66 5.38 15.94 -15.72
C THR A 66 5.15 14.49 -16.16
N THR A 67 4.01 13.87 -15.79
CA THR A 67 3.67 12.51 -16.22
C THR A 67 3.21 12.43 -17.68
N GLN A 68 2.71 13.52 -18.26
CA GLN A 68 2.30 13.54 -19.67
C GLN A 68 3.51 13.77 -20.58
N ASP A 69 4.28 14.83 -20.32
CA ASP A 69 5.50 15.12 -21.05
C ASP A 69 6.50 15.86 -20.16
N ARG A 70 7.56 15.14 -19.77
CA ARG A 70 8.64 15.67 -18.93
C ARG A 70 9.41 16.79 -19.62
N ILE A 71 9.62 16.70 -20.93
CA ILE A 71 10.41 17.65 -21.72
C ILE A 71 9.63 18.95 -21.83
N MET A 72 8.36 18.89 -22.22
CA MET A 72 7.48 20.05 -22.29
C MET A 72 7.31 20.71 -20.92
N ALA A 73 7.10 19.93 -19.85
CA ALA A 73 7.00 20.46 -18.49
C ALA A 73 8.25 21.25 -18.07
N SER A 74 9.44 20.76 -18.43
CA SER A 74 10.70 21.47 -18.16
C SER A 74 10.85 22.75 -18.98
N ALA A 75 10.38 22.77 -20.23
CA ALA A 75 10.39 23.95 -21.08
C ALA A 75 9.44 25.05 -20.57
N MET A 76 8.37 24.66 -19.88
CA MET A 76 7.42 25.56 -19.21
C MET A 76 7.92 26.10 -17.85
N GLY A 77 9.18 25.83 -17.48
CA GLY A 77 9.79 26.31 -16.23
C GLY A 77 9.42 25.51 -14.99
N ILE A 78 8.78 24.33 -15.13
CA ILE A 78 8.49 23.46 -13.98
C ILE A 78 9.80 22.78 -13.54
N PRO A 79 10.19 22.87 -12.26
CA PRO A 79 11.40 22.22 -11.76
C PRO A 79 11.17 20.71 -11.62
N VAL A 80 11.26 19.99 -12.74
CA VAL A 80 11.05 18.53 -12.83
C VAL A 80 11.82 17.74 -11.75
N PRO A 81 13.12 18.00 -11.49
CA PRO A 81 13.85 17.28 -10.44
C PRO A 81 13.21 17.41 -9.06
N LEU A 82 12.78 18.62 -8.68
CA LEU A 82 12.13 18.87 -7.38
C LEU A 82 10.77 18.17 -7.30
N VAL A 83 10.02 18.11 -8.39
CA VAL A 83 8.74 17.39 -8.45
C VAL A 83 8.98 15.89 -8.22
N HIS A 84 9.97 15.28 -8.87
CA HIS A 84 10.29 13.87 -8.65
C HIS A 84 10.74 13.58 -7.22
N THR A 85 11.62 14.41 -6.65
CA THR A 85 12.06 14.27 -5.25
C THR A 85 10.89 14.42 -4.29
N GLY A 86 9.98 15.36 -4.54
CA GLY A 86 8.77 15.56 -3.74
C GLY A 86 7.83 14.35 -3.78
N VAL A 87 7.58 13.78 -4.96
CA VAL A 87 6.75 12.57 -5.11
C VAL A 87 7.39 11.37 -4.40
N PHE A 88 8.71 11.20 -4.53
CA PHE A 88 9.43 10.14 -3.83
C PHE A 88 9.40 10.31 -2.30
N ALA A 89 9.56 11.54 -1.81
CA ALA A 89 9.48 11.85 -0.39
C ALA A 89 8.06 11.57 0.17
N ILE A 90 7.01 11.95 -0.56
CA ILE A 90 5.63 11.67 -0.16
C ILE A 90 5.37 10.16 -0.16
N GLY A 91 5.78 9.44 -1.21
CA GLY A 91 5.60 7.99 -1.31
C GLY A 91 6.32 7.22 -0.20
N SER A 92 7.57 7.58 0.10
CA SER A 92 8.34 6.99 1.21
C SER A 92 7.75 7.32 2.58
N ALA A 93 7.26 8.55 2.79
CA ALA A 93 6.55 8.93 4.02
C ALA A 93 5.27 8.12 4.21
N MET A 94 4.51 7.89 3.14
CA MET A 94 3.30 7.05 3.19
C MET A 94 3.62 5.58 3.45
N ALA A 95 4.69 5.04 2.85
CA ALA A 95 5.16 3.69 3.13
C ALA A 95 5.58 3.53 4.60
N ALA A 96 6.30 4.51 5.15
CA ALA A 96 6.68 4.53 6.56
C ALA A 96 5.46 4.61 7.49
N ALA A 97 4.50 5.49 7.19
CA ALA A 97 3.26 5.61 7.96
C ALA A 97 2.46 4.29 7.95
N SER A 98 2.32 3.65 6.78
CA SER A 98 1.66 2.34 6.66
C SER A 98 2.34 1.27 7.53
N GLY A 99 3.68 1.18 7.48
CA GLY A 99 4.44 0.22 8.28
C GLY A 99 4.27 0.40 9.80
N VAL A 100 4.28 1.65 10.28
CA VAL A 100 4.08 1.96 11.70
C VAL A 100 2.68 1.60 12.18
N LEU A 101 1.65 1.87 11.36
CA LEU A 101 0.27 1.55 11.70
C LEU A 101 0.01 0.04 11.71
N PHE A 102 0.62 -0.67 10.77
CA PHE A 102 0.38 -2.10 10.57
C PHE A 102 1.23 -2.99 11.49
N GLY A 103 2.41 -2.54 11.90
CA GLY A 103 3.35 -3.30 12.73
C GLY A 103 2.75 -3.95 13.99
N PRO A 104 1.94 -3.25 14.81
CA PRO A 104 1.32 -3.84 15.99
C PRO A 104 0.30 -4.95 15.69
N LEU A 105 -0.34 -4.95 14.51
CA LEU A 105 -1.36 -5.95 14.17
C LEU A 105 -0.78 -7.33 13.84
N VAL A 106 0.34 -7.36 13.11
CA VAL A 106 0.92 -8.62 12.60
C VAL A 106 2.20 -9.01 13.33
N GLY A 107 2.79 -8.09 14.09
CA GLY A 107 4.10 -8.28 14.70
C GLY A 107 5.22 -8.11 13.68
N VAL A 108 6.37 -7.69 14.16
CA VAL A 108 7.53 -7.40 13.31
C VAL A 108 8.45 -8.61 13.30
N ASN A 109 8.76 -9.11 12.11
CA ASN A 109 9.80 -10.11 11.88
C ASN A 109 10.86 -9.58 10.90
N HIS A 110 11.97 -10.30 10.75
CA HIS A 110 13.09 -9.89 9.90
C HIS A 110 12.87 -10.16 8.40
N THR A 111 11.90 -10.99 8.01
CA THR A 111 11.57 -11.27 6.60
C THR A 111 10.43 -10.41 6.04
N MET A 112 9.67 -9.72 6.90
CA MET A 112 8.38 -9.11 6.53
C MET A 112 8.52 -8.14 5.38
N GLY A 113 9.64 -7.41 5.29
CA GLY A 113 9.85 -6.41 4.27
C GLY A 113 9.72 -6.99 2.86
N LEU A 114 10.30 -8.17 2.61
CA LEU A 114 10.22 -8.83 1.30
C LEU A 114 8.77 -9.24 0.96
N ASP A 115 8.08 -9.85 1.93
CA ASP A 115 6.70 -10.29 1.73
C ASP A 115 5.76 -9.11 1.43
N TRP A 116 5.94 -7.99 2.14
CA TRP A 116 5.16 -6.77 1.93
C TRP A 116 5.50 -6.06 0.62
N ILE A 117 6.76 -6.05 0.19
CA ILE A 117 7.17 -5.49 -1.11
C ILE A 117 6.52 -6.27 -2.25
N LEU A 118 6.51 -7.61 -2.17
CA LEU A 118 5.86 -8.46 -3.17
C LEU A 118 4.35 -8.19 -3.24
N LYS A 119 3.68 -8.08 -2.09
CA LYS A 119 2.25 -7.72 -2.03
C LYS A 119 1.97 -6.33 -2.60
N ALA A 120 2.80 -5.35 -2.28
CA ALA A 120 2.68 -3.99 -2.82
C ALA A 120 2.84 -3.98 -4.35
N PHE A 121 3.81 -4.75 -4.87
CA PHE A 121 3.98 -4.92 -6.31
C PHE A 121 2.75 -5.52 -6.96
N ILE A 122 2.18 -6.58 -6.38
CA ILE A 122 0.94 -7.20 -6.88
C ILE A 122 -0.18 -6.17 -6.97
N VAL A 123 -0.41 -5.43 -5.90
CA VAL A 123 -1.48 -4.42 -5.83
C VAL A 123 -1.30 -3.31 -6.87
N VAL A 124 -0.07 -2.80 -7.05
CA VAL A 124 0.20 -1.72 -8.01
C VAL A 124 0.03 -2.18 -9.45
N VAL A 125 0.48 -3.40 -9.78
CA VAL A 125 0.32 -3.96 -11.13
C VAL A 125 -1.16 -4.24 -11.41
N VAL A 126 -1.88 -4.84 -10.47
CA VAL A 126 -3.30 -5.15 -10.61
C VAL A 126 -4.13 -3.87 -10.75
N GLY A 127 -3.79 -2.82 -9.99
CA GLY A 127 -4.45 -1.51 -10.05
C GLY A 127 -4.13 -0.69 -11.30
N GLY A 128 -2.96 -0.94 -11.92
CA GLY A 128 -2.47 -0.25 -13.10
C GLY A 128 -1.50 0.89 -12.76
N MET A 129 -0.35 0.89 -13.43
CA MET A 129 0.72 1.87 -13.20
C MET A 129 0.24 3.30 -13.48
N GLY A 130 0.40 4.19 -12.50
CA GLY A 130 0.03 5.61 -12.63
C GLY A 130 -1.44 5.94 -12.33
N ASN A 131 -2.29 4.95 -12.02
CA ASN A 131 -3.67 5.17 -11.60
C ASN A 131 -3.85 4.99 -10.08
N LEU A 132 -3.93 6.11 -9.36
CA LEU A 132 -4.15 6.11 -7.91
C LEU A 132 -5.49 5.44 -7.53
N GLY A 133 -6.57 5.76 -8.24
CA GLY A 133 -7.89 5.20 -7.97
C GLY A 133 -7.94 3.68 -8.20
N GLY A 134 -7.31 3.23 -9.29
CA GLY A 134 -7.17 1.81 -9.59
C GLY A 134 -6.35 1.05 -8.55
N SER A 135 -5.28 1.67 -8.03
CA SER A 135 -4.44 1.10 -6.97
C SER A 135 -5.20 0.91 -5.65
N ILE A 136 -6.04 1.89 -5.26
CA ILE A 136 -6.86 1.80 -4.05
C ILE A 136 -7.88 0.65 -4.19
N LEU A 137 -8.60 0.58 -5.30
CA LEU A 137 -9.56 -0.50 -5.55
C LEU A 137 -8.89 -1.87 -5.60
N ALA A 138 -7.74 -1.98 -6.27
CA ALA A 138 -6.96 -3.22 -6.30
C ALA A 138 -6.48 -3.65 -4.91
N SER A 139 -6.03 -2.70 -4.07
CA SER A 139 -5.60 -3.02 -2.70
C SER A 139 -6.74 -3.65 -1.90
N LEU A 140 -7.95 -3.07 -1.98
CA LEU A 140 -9.14 -3.58 -1.30
C LEU A 140 -9.55 -4.94 -1.85
N PHE A 141 -9.55 -5.10 -3.17
CA PHE A 141 -9.94 -6.34 -3.83
C PHE A 141 -8.97 -7.50 -3.50
N VAL A 142 -7.66 -7.28 -3.63
CA VAL A 142 -6.64 -8.29 -3.37
C VAL A 142 -6.61 -8.65 -1.88
N SER A 143 -6.70 -7.67 -0.97
CA SER A 143 -6.74 -7.95 0.47
C SER A 143 -8.01 -8.68 0.89
N LEU A 144 -9.15 -8.36 0.27
CA LEU A 144 -10.41 -9.06 0.54
C LEU A 144 -10.37 -10.51 0.03
N LEU A 145 -9.84 -10.73 -1.18
CA LEU A 145 -9.61 -12.07 -1.72
C LEU A 145 -8.68 -12.88 -0.83
N GLU A 146 -7.59 -12.29 -0.34
CA GLU A 146 -6.67 -12.96 0.57
C GLU A 146 -7.35 -13.31 1.91
N ALA A 147 -8.17 -12.39 2.44
CA ALA A 147 -8.95 -12.64 3.65
C ALA A 147 -9.96 -13.81 3.47
N PHE A 148 -10.68 -13.84 2.35
CA PHE A 148 -11.59 -14.96 2.04
C PHE A 148 -10.82 -16.27 1.82
N ALA A 149 -9.70 -16.23 1.09
CA ALA A 149 -8.87 -17.42 0.88
C ALA A 149 -8.35 -18.00 2.19
N SER A 150 -8.01 -17.15 3.17
CA SER A 150 -7.54 -17.57 4.49
C SER A 150 -8.58 -18.34 5.33
N LEU A 151 -9.86 -18.28 4.97
CA LEU A 151 -10.93 -19.06 5.63
C LEU A 151 -10.94 -20.52 5.19
N TRP A 152 -10.54 -20.79 3.95
CA TRP A 152 -10.58 -22.12 3.34
C TRP A 152 -9.19 -22.77 3.27
N VAL A 153 -8.14 -21.95 3.30
CA VAL A 153 -6.76 -22.34 2.98
C VAL A 153 -5.81 -21.76 4.02
N SER A 154 -4.70 -22.44 4.30
CA SER A 154 -3.67 -21.94 5.20
C SER A 154 -3.15 -20.54 4.79
N PRO A 155 -2.77 -19.66 5.74
CA PRO A 155 -2.31 -18.30 5.43
C PRO A 155 -1.12 -18.25 4.47
N ALA A 156 -0.24 -19.26 4.51
CA ALA A 156 0.90 -19.36 3.59
C ALA A 156 0.46 -19.59 2.14
N GLN A 157 -0.65 -20.29 1.93
CA GLN A 157 -1.22 -20.55 0.60
C GLN A 157 -2.16 -19.43 0.14
N ALA A 158 -2.72 -18.62 1.06
CA ALA A 158 -3.50 -17.45 0.70
C ALA A 158 -2.68 -16.44 -0.13
N VAL A 159 -1.37 -16.35 0.10
CA VAL A 159 -0.44 -15.54 -0.72
C VAL A 159 -0.45 -16.00 -2.18
N ILE A 160 -0.55 -17.31 -2.45
CA ILE A 160 -0.57 -17.86 -3.81
C ILE A 160 -1.77 -17.31 -4.59
N VAL A 161 -2.92 -17.12 -3.93
CA VAL A 161 -4.11 -16.55 -4.57
C VAL A 161 -3.82 -15.15 -5.11
N SER A 162 -3.10 -14.32 -4.35
CA SER A 162 -2.71 -12.97 -4.81
C SER A 162 -1.78 -13.00 -6.03
N PHE A 163 -0.88 -13.99 -6.11
CA PHE A 163 -0.03 -14.21 -7.30
C PHE A 163 -0.83 -14.71 -8.51
N VAL A 164 -1.81 -15.59 -8.30
CA VAL A 164 -2.71 -16.02 -9.38
C VAL A 164 -3.47 -14.82 -9.94
N VAL A 165 -3.97 -13.94 -9.08
CA VAL A 165 -4.62 -12.68 -9.51
C VAL A 165 -3.67 -11.81 -10.31
N LEU A 166 -2.41 -11.66 -9.89
CA LEU A 166 -1.39 -10.95 -10.67
C LEU A 166 -1.25 -11.54 -12.08
N ILE A 167 -1.05 -12.86 -12.18
CA ILE A 167 -0.84 -13.55 -13.46
C ILE A 167 -2.06 -13.39 -14.37
N LEU A 168 -3.26 -13.58 -13.83
CA LEU A 168 -4.51 -13.38 -14.58
C LEU A 168 -4.64 -11.93 -15.06
N THR A 169 -4.28 -10.97 -14.21
CA THR A 169 -4.35 -9.55 -14.58
C THR A 169 -3.38 -9.22 -15.71
N LEU A 170 -2.15 -9.75 -15.66
CA LEU A 170 -1.18 -9.57 -16.74
C LEU A 170 -1.63 -10.23 -18.05
N LEU A 171 -2.30 -11.39 -17.97
CA LEU A 171 -2.79 -12.11 -19.14
C LEU A 171 -3.96 -11.41 -19.81
N PHE A 172 -4.95 -10.94 -19.03
CA PHE A 172 -6.18 -10.38 -19.58
C PHE A 172 -6.15 -8.86 -19.76
N ARG A 173 -5.39 -8.14 -18.92
CA ARG A 173 -5.35 -6.68 -18.94
C ARG A 173 -4.02 -6.14 -18.38
N PRO A 174 -2.93 -6.14 -19.17
CA PRO A 174 -1.59 -5.76 -18.71
C PRO A 174 -1.47 -4.30 -18.26
N THR A 175 -2.45 -3.45 -18.61
CA THR A 175 -2.55 -2.06 -18.14
C THR A 175 -3.22 -1.90 -16.78
N GLY A 176 -3.75 -2.97 -16.18
CA GLY A 176 -4.42 -2.99 -14.88
C GLY A 176 -5.94 -3.12 -14.98
N LEU A 177 -6.58 -3.76 -13.99
CA LEU A 177 -8.02 -4.09 -14.01
C LEU A 177 -8.93 -2.87 -13.99
N PHE A 178 -8.49 -1.76 -13.38
CA PHE A 178 -9.32 -0.61 -13.07
C PHE A 178 -8.90 0.68 -13.80
N VAL A 179 -8.06 0.58 -14.83
CA VAL A 179 -7.66 1.74 -15.63
C VAL A 179 -8.69 1.99 -16.74
N PRO A 180 -9.25 3.21 -16.90
CA PRO A 180 -10.06 3.54 -18.06
C PRO A 180 -9.23 3.37 -19.34
N THR A 181 -9.74 2.61 -20.31
CA THR A 181 -9.06 2.41 -21.60
C THR A 181 -8.78 3.77 -22.24
N PRO A 182 -7.52 4.08 -22.62
CA PRO A 182 -7.24 5.30 -23.37
C PRO A 182 -8.02 5.24 -24.69
N LYS A 183 -8.78 6.29 -24.97
CA LYS A 183 -9.41 6.51 -26.27
C LYS A 183 -8.39 7.11 -27.23
#